data_AF-A0A2Y9RDB6-F1
#
_entry.id   AF-A0A2Y9RDB6-F1
#
_cell.length_a   1.000
_cell.length_b   1.000
_cell.length_c   1.000
_cell.angle_alpha   90.00
_cell.angle_beta   90.00
_cell.angle_gamma   90.00
#
_symmetry.space_group_name_H-M   'P 1'
#
loop_
_entity.id
_entity.type
_entity.pdbx_description
1 polymer ?
#
loop_
_entity_poly.entity_id
_entity_poly.type
_entity_poly.pdbx_seq_one_letter_code
_entity_poly.pdbx_strand_id
1 'polypeptide(L)'
;MLAQTSPEKDMLAAKSCHCAEILKLVLSPLTQHCLVIGETTCAFYYLLEAAAASLDLADNYMVCFNMGQITLAKKLARQALRLLKRSFPWTWFGVLFQTFLEKYWHSCFLSQLSNNSSENKKKLAVLQQRLHCLSLLWQLYNMEATASNRRFAYLATLMQKNSAEEFANEAQVISTYVDLSKYSQSMGDREKWLHSEKMAIQKSSVCWFSREELLATAQLMQALAYTKLCLGHLDFSIRLGFQAYEICRHFKKPALENLVLSVLFRSAFLKKKY
;
A
#
# COMPACT_ATOMS: atom_id res chain seq x y z
N MET A 1 -48.09 17.70 22.50
CA MET A 1 -48.42 16.25 22.54
C MET A 1 -47.92 15.62 21.26
N LEU A 2 -47.09 14.57 21.42
CA LEU A 2 -46.85 13.41 20.53
C LEU A 2 -46.43 13.69 19.07
N ALA A 3 -45.21 13.39 18.58
CA ALA A 3 -44.39 12.16 18.55
C ALA A 3 -44.43 11.47 17.16
N GLN A 4 -43.22 11.24 16.62
CA GLN A 4 -42.81 10.11 15.74
C GLN A 4 -43.28 10.11 14.26
N THR A 5 -42.58 9.59 13.23
CA THR A 5 -41.17 9.32 12.85
C THR A 5 -41.22 8.64 11.47
N SER A 6 -40.52 9.19 10.45
CA SER A 6 -39.71 8.52 9.37
C SER A 6 -40.29 7.36 8.50
N PRO A 7 -39.58 6.85 7.46
CA PRO A 7 -38.95 7.44 6.27
C PRO A 7 -39.29 6.68 4.96
N GLU A 8 -39.09 7.25 3.76
CA GLU A 8 -38.54 6.45 2.65
C GLU A 8 -38.01 7.30 1.47
N LYS A 9 -36.74 7.04 1.13
CA LYS A 9 -36.25 6.87 -0.24
C LYS A 9 -35.86 8.10 -1.07
N ASP A 10 -34.83 8.81 -0.60
CA ASP A 10 -33.86 9.41 -1.52
C ASP A 10 -32.59 8.55 -1.57
N MET A 11 -32.64 7.55 -2.45
CA MET A 11 -31.45 6.86 -2.93
C MET A 11 -30.53 7.91 -3.54
N LEU A 12 -29.39 8.16 -2.89
CA LEU A 12 -28.22 8.82 -3.46
C LEU A 12 -27.88 8.10 -4.77
N ALA A 13 -28.37 8.64 -5.89
CA ALA A 13 -27.92 8.28 -7.22
C ALA A 13 -26.44 8.67 -7.31
N ALA A 14 -25.57 7.69 -7.03
CA ALA A 14 -24.15 7.79 -7.30
C ALA A 14 -23.98 8.16 -8.77
N LYS A 15 -23.46 9.37 -9.05
CA LYS A 15 -23.09 9.76 -10.41
C LYS A 15 -22.12 8.71 -10.96
N SER A 16 -22.45 8.17 -12.12
CA SER A 16 -21.62 7.21 -12.84
C SER A 16 -20.30 7.84 -13.23
N CYS A 17 -19.21 7.52 -12.51
CA CYS A 17 -17.88 7.96 -12.92
C CYS A 17 -17.46 7.23 -14.21
N HIS A 18 -16.93 7.97 -15.19
CA HIS A 18 -16.42 7.40 -16.45
C HIS A 18 -15.07 6.69 -16.27
N CYS A 19 -14.58 6.54 -15.05
CA CYS A 19 -13.27 5.95 -14.75
C CYS A 19 -13.17 4.49 -15.21
N ALA A 20 -14.27 3.73 -15.10
CA ALA A 20 -14.33 2.36 -15.60
C ALA A 20 -14.27 2.29 -17.14
N GLU A 21 -14.85 3.28 -17.82
CA GLU A 21 -14.79 3.40 -19.28
C GLU A 21 -13.41 3.85 -19.75
N ILE A 22 -12.77 4.81 -19.09
CA ILE A 22 -11.40 5.25 -19.42
C ILE A 22 -10.40 4.10 -19.24
N LEU A 23 -10.54 3.30 -18.17
CA LEU A 23 -9.70 2.12 -17.94
C LEU A 23 -9.84 1.09 -19.08
N LYS A 24 -11.08 0.82 -19.52
CA LYS A 24 -11.38 -0.17 -20.57
C LYS A 24 -11.13 0.33 -21.98
N LEU A 25 -11.41 1.59 -22.28
CA LEU A 25 -11.38 2.18 -23.63
C LEU A 25 -10.03 2.81 -23.98
N VAL A 26 -9.22 3.18 -22.97
CA VAL A 26 -7.96 3.93 -23.21
C VAL A 26 -6.76 3.15 -22.68
N LEU A 27 -6.74 2.80 -21.39
CA LEU A 27 -5.56 2.19 -20.75
C LEU A 27 -5.31 0.74 -21.18
N SER A 28 -6.37 -0.07 -21.31
CA SER A 28 -6.23 -1.47 -21.77
C SER A 28 -5.75 -1.56 -23.23
N PRO A 29 -6.32 -0.81 -24.20
CA PRO A 29 -5.84 -0.83 -25.58
C PRO A 29 -4.42 -0.29 -25.74
N LEU A 30 -4.05 0.79 -25.03
CA LEU A 30 -2.70 1.36 -25.05
C LEU A 30 -1.66 0.39 -24.51
N THR A 31 -1.98 -0.28 -23.39
CA THR A 31 -1.12 -1.32 -22.81
C THR A 31 -0.87 -2.45 -23.80
N GLN A 32 -1.94 -2.92 -24.45
CA GLN A 32 -1.87 -4.01 -25.42
C GLN A 32 -1.13 -3.60 -26.70
N HIS A 33 -1.31 -2.37 -27.15
CA HIS A 33 -0.56 -1.79 -28.27
C HIS A 33 0.94 -1.68 -27.97
N CYS A 34 1.33 -1.13 -26.81
CA CYS A 34 2.74 -1.04 -26.41
C CYS A 34 3.39 -2.42 -26.21
N LEU A 35 2.63 -3.43 -25.76
CA LEU A 35 3.11 -4.81 -25.66
C LEU A 35 3.34 -5.44 -27.04
N VAL A 36 2.46 -5.18 -28.00
CA VAL A 36 2.59 -5.68 -29.39
C VAL A 36 3.75 -5.01 -30.13
N ILE A 37 4.00 -3.73 -29.87
CA ILE A 37 5.11 -2.97 -30.47
C ILE A 37 6.46 -3.28 -29.81
N GLY A 38 6.46 -3.93 -28.63
CA GLY A 38 7.69 -4.28 -27.91
C GLY A 38 8.29 -3.13 -27.10
N GLU A 39 7.57 -2.02 -26.94
CA GLU A 39 7.98 -0.92 -26.06
C GLU A 39 7.66 -1.25 -24.60
N THR A 40 8.54 -2.04 -24.00
CA THR A 40 8.39 -2.58 -22.65
C THR A 40 8.28 -1.52 -21.55
N THR A 41 8.95 -0.37 -21.70
CA THR A 41 8.89 0.74 -20.72
C THR A 41 7.53 1.43 -20.72
N CYS A 42 6.97 1.70 -21.90
CA CYS A 42 5.65 2.32 -22.06
C CYS A 42 4.53 1.36 -21.65
N ALA A 43 4.63 0.08 -22.04
CA ALA A 43 3.71 -0.96 -21.60
C ALA A 43 3.69 -1.11 -20.08
N PHE A 44 4.87 -1.05 -19.45
CA PHE A 44 5.00 -1.11 -18.00
C PHE A 44 4.41 0.13 -17.30
N TYR A 45 4.65 1.32 -17.83
CA TYR A 45 4.07 2.56 -17.32
C TYR A 45 2.53 2.54 -17.37
N TYR A 46 1.93 2.17 -18.51
CA TYR A 46 0.47 2.10 -18.63
C TYR A 46 -0.16 0.97 -17.80
N LEU A 47 0.55 -0.15 -17.59
CA LEU A 47 0.12 -1.20 -16.66
C LEU A 47 0.08 -0.71 -15.21
N LEU A 48 1.06 0.10 -14.81
CA LEU A 48 1.12 0.66 -13.46
C LEU A 48 0.10 1.76 -13.25
N GLU A 49 -0.10 2.64 -14.22
CA GLU A 49 -1.16 3.66 -14.18
C GLU A 49 -2.54 3.00 -14.17
N ALA A 50 -2.76 1.94 -14.95
CA ALA A 50 -4.00 1.16 -14.89
C ALA A 50 -4.19 0.51 -13.51
N ALA A 51 -3.13 -0.03 -12.92
CA ALA A 51 -3.17 -0.61 -11.57
C ALA A 51 -3.41 0.46 -10.49
N ALA A 52 -2.80 1.63 -10.60
CA ALA A 52 -2.96 2.76 -9.68
C ALA A 52 -4.36 3.38 -9.78
N ALA A 53 -4.86 3.63 -10.99
CA ALA A 53 -6.23 4.07 -11.24
C ALA A 53 -7.27 3.05 -10.76
N SER A 54 -6.94 1.75 -10.84
CA SER A 54 -7.77 0.68 -10.27
C SER A 54 -7.69 0.61 -8.74
N LEU A 55 -6.56 1.04 -8.14
CA LEU A 55 -6.36 1.12 -6.69
C LEU A 55 -7.09 2.33 -6.08
N ASP A 56 -7.20 3.44 -6.80
CA ASP A 56 -8.02 4.59 -6.39
C ASP A 56 -9.53 4.28 -6.49
N LEU A 57 -9.91 3.28 -7.29
CA LEU A 57 -11.25 2.67 -7.33
C LEU A 57 -11.41 1.46 -6.40
N ALA A 58 -10.43 1.16 -5.53
CA ALA A 58 -10.28 -0.13 -4.84
C ALA A 58 -11.47 -0.55 -3.95
N ASP A 59 -12.33 0.37 -3.51
CA ASP A 59 -13.53 -0.02 -2.77
C ASP A 59 -14.54 -0.80 -3.66
N ASN A 60 -14.43 -0.73 -4.99
CA ASN A 60 -15.27 -1.46 -5.95
C ASN A 60 -14.51 -2.49 -6.83
N TYR A 61 -13.18 -2.44 -6.90
CA TYR A 61 -12.38 -3.36 -7.74
C TYR A 61 -12.33 -4.81 -7.21
N MET A 62 -12.46 -4.99 -5.89
CA MET A 62 -12.39 -6.31 -5.25
C MET A 62 -13.45 -7.30 -5.75
N VAL A 63 -14.51 -6.84 -6.42
CA VAL A 63 -15.61 -7.69 -6.92
C VAL A 63 -15.41 -8.13 -8.37
N CYS A 64 -14.72 -7.36 -9.22
CA CYS A 64 -14.51 -7.69 -10.64
C CYS A 64 -13.20 -8.46 -10.95
N PHE A 65 -12.21 -8.44 -10.04
CA PHE A 65 -10.94 -9.17 -10.24
C PHE A 65 -10.96 -10.60 -9.65
N ASN A 66 -12.05 -10.97 -8.97
CA ASN A 66 -12.16 -12.26 -8.31
C ASN A 66 -12.15 -13.41 -9.34
N MET A 67 -11.11 -14.23 -9.22
CA MET A 67 -10.86 -15.55 -9.83
C MET A 67 -10.13 -15.66 -11.17
N GLY A 68 -10.26 -14.74 -12.13
CA GLY A 68 -9.71 -14.98 -13.49
C GLY A 68 -8.25 -14.57 -13.75
N GLN A 69 -7.76 -13.50 -13.10
CA GLN A 69 -6.50 -12.83 -13.50
C GLN A 69 -5.49 -12.62 -12.36
N ILE A 70 -5.77 -13.08 -11.13
CA ILE A 70 -4.83 -12.95 -10.00
C ILE A 70 -3.50 -13.64 -10.28
N THR A 71 -3.54 -14.81 -10.94
CA THR A 71 -2.35 -15.55 -11.35
C THR A 71 -1.51 -14.78 -12.37
N LEU A 72 -2.15 -14.09 -13.30
CA LEU A 72 -1.51 -13.22 -14.29
C LEU A 72 -0.87 -12.00 -13.60
N ALA A 73 -1.57 -11.34 -12.69
CA ALA A 73 -1.01 -10.20 -11.94
C ALA A 73 0.21 -10.62 -11.09
N LYS A 74 0.14 -11.76 -10.40
CA LYS A 74 1.31 -12.34 -9.70
C LYS A 74 2.48 -12.58 -10.65
N LYS A 75 2.22 -13.09 -11.85
CA LYS A 75 3.24 -13.34 -12.89
C LYS A 75 3.89 -12.05 -13.39
N LEU A 76 3.09 -11.04 -13.71
CA LEU A 76 3.55 -9.74 -14.19
C LEU A 76 4.35 -8.99 -13.12
N ALA A 77 3.87 -8.97 -11.88
CA ALA A 77 4.60 -8.33 -10.78
C ALA A 77 5.96 -8.99 -10.50
N ARG A 78 6.05 -10.33 -10.62
CA ARG A 78 7.33 -11.05 -10.57
C ARG A 78 8.26 -10.71 -11.75
N GLN A 79 7.71 -10.59 -12.96
CA GLN A 79 8.49 -10.20 -14.14
C GLN A 79 9.01 -8.76 -14.03
N ALA A 80 8.18 -7.84 -13.55
CA ALA A 80 8.57 -6.47 -13.25
C ALA A 80 9.74 -6.42 -12.26
N LEU A 81 9.67 -7.19 -11.16
CA LEU A 81 10.78 -7.27 -10.22
C LEU A 81 12.07 -7.77 -10.86
N ARG A 82 12.00 -8.80 -11.73
CA ARG A 82 13.16 -9.29 -12.48
C ARG A 82 13.79 -8.20 -13.35
N LEU A 83 12.98 -7.41 -14.06
CA LEU A 83 13.46 -6.27 -14.85
C LEU A 83 14.12 -5.21 -13.97
N LEU A 84 13.59 -5.01 -12.76
CA LEU A 84 14.17 -4.16 -11.74
C LEU A 84 15.38 -4.81 -11.04
N LYS A 85 16.01 -5.84 -11.59
CA LYS A 85 17.18 -6.56 -11.05
C LYS A 85 16.96 -7.25 -9.69
N ARG A 86 15.73 -7.54 -9.28
CA ARG A 86 15.44 -8.31 -8.05
C ARG A 86 14.53 -9.49 -8.38
N SER A 87 14.98 -10.72 -8.18
CA SER A 87 14.17 -11.89 -8.50
C SER A 87 13.25 -12.26 -7.34
N PHE A 88 11.99 -12.58 -7.65
CA PHE A 88 11.07 -13.17 -6.70
C PHE A 88 10.86 -14.65 -7.04
N PRO A 89 10.96 -15.57 -6.07
CA PRO A 89 10.92 -17.00 -6.32
C PRO A 89 9.53 -17.46 -6.81
N TRP A 90 9.55 -18.54 -7.59
CA TRP A 90 8.35 -19.17 -8.15
C TRP A 90 7.93 -20.39 -7.35
N THR A 91 8.89 -21.07 -6.74
CA THR A 91 8.69 -22.30 -5.96
C THR A 91 8.75 -22.01 -4.47
N TRP A 92 8.02 -22.79 -3.69
CA TRP A 92 8.00 -22.68 -2.23
C TRP A 92 9.37 -22.98 -1.59
N PHE A 93 10.17 -23.90 -2.14
CA PHE A 93 11.57 -24.10 -1.72
C PHE A 93 12.41 -22.84 -1.95
N GLY A 94 12.25 -22.18 -3.10
CA GLY A 94 12.89 -20.90 -3.38
C GLY A 94 12.45 -19.81 -2.40
N VAL A 95 11.19 -19.79 -1.97
CA VAL A 95 10.70 -18.87 -0.94
C VAL A 95 11.40 -19.09 0.38
N LEU A 96 11.53 -20.34 0.82
CA LEU A 96 12.21 -20.66 2.08
C LEU A 96 13.66 -20.20 2.02
N PHE A 97 14.39 -20.58 0.98
CA PHE A 97 15.79 -20.19 0.80
C PHE A 97 15.98 -18.67 0.74
N GLN A 98 15.18 -17.97 -0.07
CA GLN A 98 15.24 -16.52 -0.16
C GLN A 98 14.90 -15.85 1.18
N THR A 99 13.93 -16.40 1.93
CA THR A 99 13.58 -15.88 3.26
C THR A 99 14.76 -15.99 4.22
N PHE A 100 15.51 -17.10 4.18
CA PHE A 100 16.74 -17.23 4.95
C PHE A 100 17.77 -16.18 4.51
N LEU A 101 18.04 -16.04 3.21
CA LEU A 101 19.00 -15.05 2.72
C LEU A 101 18.62 -13.62 3.14
N GLU A 102 17.37 -13.21 2.96
CA GLU A 102 16.90 -11.87 3.31
C GLU A 102 16.97 -11.57 4.82
N LYS A 103 16.88 -12.60 5.68
CA LYS A 103 17.06 -12.44 7.13
C LYS A 103 18.54 -12.28 7.52
N TYR A 104 19.45 -12.99 6.86
CA TYR A 104 20.85 -13.08 7.29
C TYR A 104 21.80 -12.14 6.53
N TRP A 105 21.56 -11.87 5.24
CA TRP A 105 22.52 -11.16 4.37
C TRP A 105 22.35 -9.64 4.33
N HIS A 106 21.23 -9.11 4.82
CA HIS A 106 20.93 -7.67 4.73
C HIS A 106 21.93 -6.81 5.52
N SER A 107 22.48 -7.31 6.62
CA SER A 107 23.52 -6.62 7.40
C SER A 107 24.83 -6.40 6.64
N CYS A 108 25.13 -7.23 5.63
CA CYS A 108 26.40 -7.18 4.90
C CYS A 108 26.34 -6.23 3.68
N PHE A 109 25.14 -5.98 3.14
CA PHE A 109 24.96 -5.12 1.97
C PHE A 109 24.88 -3.63 2.34
N LEU A 110 24.37 -3.31 3.55
CA LEU A 110 24.26 -1.95 4.06
C LEU A 110 25.62 -1.26 4.22
N SER A 111 26.70 -2.02 4.48
CA SER A 111 28.06 -1.48 4.62
C SER A 111 28.71 -1.08 3.29
N GLN A 112 28.32 -1.72 2.18
CA GLN A 112 28.91 -1.50 0.85
C GLN A 112 28.30 -0.31 0.08
N LEU A 113 27.07 0.12 0.41
CA LEU A 113 26.34 1.13 -0.36
C LEU A 113 26.73 2.58 -0.03
N SER A 114 27.37 2.83 1.11
CA SER A 114 27.75 4.18 1.55
C SER A 114 28.81 4.86 0.67
N ASN A 115 29.44 4.14 -0.26
CA ASN A 115 30.64 4.60 -0.95
C ASN A 115 30.45 5.26 -2.33
N ASN A 116 29.26 5.22 -2.96
CA ASN A 116 29.11 5.70 -4.35
C ASN A 116 27.95 6.69 -4.52
N SER A 117 28.26 7.99 -4.51
CA SER A 117 27.31 9.11 -4.37
C SER A 117 26.78 9.74 -5.68
N SER A 118 27.24 9.32 -6.87
CA SER A 118 27.00 10.13 -8.09
C SER A 118 25.86 9.70 -9.03
N GLU A 119 25.07 8.65 -8.74
CA GLU A 119 24.01 8.15 -9.65
C GLU A 119 22.62 8.02 -9.00
N ASN A 120 22.20 9.03 -8.22
CA ASN A 120 21.13 8.86 -7.23
C ASN A 120 19.69 8.86 -7.80
N LYS A 121 19.35 9.66 -8.82
CA LYS A 121 17.93 9.83 -9.23
C LYS A 121 17.32 8.62 -9.95
N LYS A 122 18.02 8.04 -10.93
CA LYS A 122 17.53 6.85 -11.66
C LYS A 122 17.46 5.63 -10.73
N LYS A 123 18.45 5.49 -9.84
CA LYS A 123 18.48 4.44 -8.81
C LYS A 123 17.31 4.58 -7.83
N LEU A 124 16.98 5.80 -7.42
CA LEU A 124 15.83 6.10 -6.56
C LEU A 124 14.50 5.69 -7.22
N ALA A 125 14.29 6.04 -8.49
CA ALA A 125 13.09 5.66 -9.23
C ALA A 125 12.94 4.13 -9.36
N VAL A 126 14.05 3.42 -9.63
CA VAL A 126 14.06 1.94 -9.68
C VAL A 126 13.73 1.34 -8.32
N LEU A 127 14.29 1.86 -7.23
CA LEU A 127 14.02 1.38 -5.87
C LEU A 127 12.56 1.62 -5.45
N GLN A 128 12.02 2.80 -5.75
CA GLN A 128 10.60 3.11 -5.52
C GLN A 128 9.69 2.14 -6.27
N GLN A 129 10.02 1.83 -7.53
CA GLN A 129 9.25 0.89 -8.32
C GLN A 129 9.31 -0.54 -7.75
N ARG A 130 10.46 -0.95 -7.21
CA ARG A 130 10.60 -2.24 -6.51
C ARG A 130 9.69 -2.31 -5.30
N LEU A 131 9.67 -1.25 -4.48
CA LEU A 131 8.81 -1.17 -3.29
C LEU A 131 7.33 -1.30 -3.67
N HIS A 132 6.91 -0.62 -4.73
CA HIS A 132 5.54 -0.72 -5.22
C HIS A 132 5.18 -2.13 -5.70
N CYS A 133 6.04 -2.76 -6.52
CA CYS A 133 5.81 -4.13 -6.98
C CYS A 133 5.78 -5.15 -5.83
N LEU A 134 6.62 -4.98 -4.81
CA LEU A 134 6.62 -5.83 -3.62
C LEU A 134 5.36 -5.62 -2.77
N SER A 135 4.90 -4.37 -2.66
CA SER A 135 3.66 -4.03 -1.95
C SER A 135 2.45 -4.71 -2.60
N LEU A 136 2.34 -4.59 -3.93
CA LEU A 136 1.31 -5.25 -4.73
C LEU A 136 1.37 -6.78 -4.61
N LEU A 137 2.57 -7.37 -4.61
CA LEU A 137 2.74 -8.82 -4.51
C LEU A 137 2.18 -9.38 -3.21
N TRP A 138 2.53 -8.80 -2.05
CA TRP A 138 2.02 -9.34 -0.80
C TRP A 138 0.50 -9.17 -0.67
N GLN A 139 -0.07 -8.08 -1.20
CA GLN A 139 -1.52 -7.90 -1.28
C GLN A 139 -2.19 -9.00 -2.12
N LEU A 140 -1.67 -9.26 -3.32
CA LEU A 140 -2.17 -10.29 -4.23
C LEU A 140 -2.07 -11.71 -3.64
N TYR A 141 -1.06 -12.01 -2.84
CA TYR A 141 -0.96 -13.30 -2.14
C TYR A 141 -1.93 -13.40 -0.97
N ASN A 142 -2.20 -12.31 -0.25
CA ASN A 142 -3.15 -12.31 0.86
C ASN A 142 -4.61 -12.46 0.43
N MET A 143 -4.94 -12.17 -0.83
CA MET A 143 -6.29 -12.39 -1.38
C MET A 143 -6.70 -13.86 -1.42
N GLU A 144 -5.75 -14.80 -1.41
CA GLU A 144 -6.01 -16.23 -1.45
C GLU A 144 -5.43 -16.91 -0.20
N ALA A 145 -6.29 -17.41 0.69
CA ALA A 145 -5.94 -17.88 2.04
C ALA A 145 -5.19 -19.24 2.12
N THR A 146 -4.30 -19.55 1.18
CA THR A 146 -3.51 -20.80 1.21
C THR A 146 -2.23 -20.64 2.02
N ALA A 147 -1.77 -21.73 2.67
CA ALA A 147 -0.54 -21.72 3.46
C ALA A 147 0.72 -21.39 2.61
N SER A 148 0.74 -21.77 1.34
CA SER A 148 1.81 -21.41 0.41
C SER A 148 1.80 -19.91 0.13
N ASN A 149 0.64 -19.32 -0.18
CA ASN A 149 0.50 -17.89 -0.44
C ASN A 149 0.93 -17.04 0.75
N ARG A 150 0.62 -17.46 1.98
CA ARG A 150 1.11 -16.78 3.19
C ARG A 150 2.64 -16.68 3.25
N ARG A 151 3.36 -17.72 2.82
CA ARG A 151 4.84 -17.70 2.77
C ARG A 151 5.36 -16.75 1.69
N PHE A 152 4.71 -16.70 0.52
CA PHE A 152 5.05 -15.75 -0.53
C PHE A 152 4.77 -14.30 -0.10
N ALA A 153 3.63 -14.04 0.53
CA ALA A 153 3.29 -12.72 1.08
C ALA A 153 4.34 -12.28 2.12
N TYR A 154 4.69 -13.18 3.04
CA TYR A 154 5.73 -12.92 4.03
C TYR A 154 7.08 -12.55 3.39
N LEU A 155 7.53 -13.32 2.39
CA LEU A 155 8.78 -12.99 1.71
C LEU A 155 8.71 -11.63 1.00
N ALA A 156 7.60 -11.32 0.32
CA ALA A 156 7.42 -10.03 -0.34
C ALA A 156 7.49 -8.87 0.66
N THR A 157 6.89 -9.00 1.85
CA THR A 157 6.99 -8.00 2.91
C THR A 157 8.41 -7.84 3.45
N LEU A 158 9.16 -8.94 3.61
CA LEU A 158 10.55 -8.90 4.08
C LEU A 158 11.45 -8.20 3.05
N MET A 159 11.30 -8.55 1.77
CA MET A 159 12.01 -7.89 0.68
C MET A 159 11.64 -6.41 0.55
N GLN A 160 10.38 -6.04 0.82
CA GLN A 160 9.92 -4.64 0.82
C GLN A 160 10.62 -3.86 1.93
N LYS A 161 10.62 -4.41 3.16
CA LYS A 161 11.34 -3.84 4.31
C LYS A 161 12.82 -3.60 3.97
N ASN A 162 13.49 -4.64 3.48
CA ASN A 162 14.92 -4.57 3.20
C ASN A 162 15.23 -3.55 2.09
N SER A 163 14.37 -3.47 1.06
CA SER A 163 14.51 -2.47 -0.02
C SER A 163 14.23 -1.05 0.46
N ALA A 164 13.37 -0.87 1.46
CA ALA A 164 13.07 0.44 2.02
C ALA A 164 14.22 0.95 2.90
N GLU A 165 14.87 0.07 3.66
CA GLU A 165 16.05 0.43 4.44
C GLU A 165 17.28 0.73 3.56
N GLU A 166 17.32 0.20 2.33
CA GLU A 166 18.29 0.62 1.29
C GLU A 166 18.02 2.06 0.81
N PHE A 167 16.79 2.54 0.99
CA PHE A 167 16.34 3.86 0.56
C PHE A 167 16.66 4.91 1.63
N ALA A 168 17.53 5.87 1.32
CA ALA A 168 17.86 6.98 2.23
C ALA A 168 16.75 8.05 2.35
N ASN A 169 15.53 7.79 1.85
CA ASN A 169 14.38 8.70 2.01
C ASN A 169 13.40 8.13 3.04
N GLU A 170 13.25 8.91 4.11
CA GLU A 170 12.52 8.55 5.31
C GLU A 170 11.01 8.43 5.08
N ALA A 171 10.42 9.15 4.12
CA ALA A 171 8.99 9.05 3.81
C ALA A 171 8.61 7.64 3.29
N GLN A 172 9.46 7.06 2.44
CA GLN A 172 9.28 5.70 1.92
C GLN A 172 9.51 4.63 2.99
N VAL A 173 10.46 4.86 3.90
CA VAL A 173 10.67 4.02 5.07
C VAL A 173 9.43 4.01 5.97
N ILE A 174 8.88 5.19 6.30
CA ILE A 174 7.65 5.33 7.08
C ILE A 174 6.49 4.60 6.40
N SER A 175 6.26 4.86 5.11
CA SER A 175 5.17 4.21 4.36
C SER A 175 5.32 2.67 4.34
N THR A 176 6.55 2.16 4.24
CA THR A 176 6.80 0.72 4.26
C THR A 176 6.48 0.11 5.63
N TYR A 177 6.88 0.76 6.72
CA TYR A 177 6.52 0.29 8.07
C TYR A 177 5.01 0.37 8.34
N VAL A 178 4.30 1.34 7.75
CA VAL A 178 2.83 1.39 7.76
C VAL A 178 2.22 0.19 7.04
N ASP A 179 2.71 -0.15 5.85
CA ASP A 179 2.25 -1.34 5.10
C ASP A 179 2.52 -2.64 5.88
N LEU A 180 3.70 -2.77 6.48
CA LEU A 180 4.07 -3.92 7.32
C LEU A 180 3.18 -4.05 8.57
N SER A 181 2.80 -2.92 9.17
CA SER A 181 1.86 -2.87 10.29
C SER A 181 0.48 -3.41 9.88
N LYS A 182 -0.06 -2.92 8.76
CA LYS A 182 -1.35 -3.39 8.19
C LYS A 182 -1.31 -4.89 7.86
N TYR A 183 -0.22 -5.36 7.24
CA TYR A 183 -0.01 -6.77 6.94
C TYR A 183 0.05 -7.64 8.19
N SER A 184 0.81 -7.22 9.21
CA SER A 184 0.97 -8.00 10.44
C SER A 184 -0.35 -8.09 11.21
N GLN A 185 -1.14 -7.01 11.19
CA GLN A 185 -2.49 -6.98 11.76
C GLN A 185 -3.43 -7.97 11.05
N SER A 186 -3.43 -8.00 9.71
CA SER A 186 -4.29 -8.94 8.96
C SER A 186 -3.88 -10.40 9.15
N MET A 187 -2.61 -10.66 9.45
CA MET A 187 -2.08 -11.98 9.78
C MET A 187 -2.25 -12.39 11.25
N GLY A 188 -2.71 -11.48 12.12
CA GLY A 188 -2.83 -11.73 13.56
C GLY A 188 -1.50 -11.80 14.31
N ASP A 189 -0.40 -11.35 13.71
CA ASP A 189 0.94 -11.34 14.32
C ASP A 189 1.13 -10.06 15.14
N ARG A 190 0.72 -10.12 16.41
CA ARG A 190 0.71 -8.96 17.33
C ARG A 190 2.10 -8.38 17.56
N GLU A 191 3.11 -9.22 17.71
CA GLU A 191 4.47 -8.76 18.00
C GLU A 191 5.03 -7.95 16.82
N LYS A 192 4.94 -8.50 15.59
CA LYS A 192 5.42 -7.80 14.40
C LYS A 192 4.62 -6.55 14.08
N TRP A 193 3.32 -6.58 14.32
CA TRP A 193 2.47 -5.40 14.19
C TRP A 193 2.94 -4.28 15.12
N LEU A 194 3.06 -4.54 16.43
CA LEU A 194 3.50 -3.53 17.40
C LEU A 194 4.91 -3.03 17.11
N HIS A 195 5.82 -3.91 16.69
CA HIS A 195 7.17 -3.52 16.28
C HIS A 195 7.14 -2.56 15.08
N SER A 196 6.39 -2.90 14.04
CA SER A 196 6.28 -2.07 12.83
C SER A 196 5.62 -0.72 13.12
N GLU A 197 4.59 -0.71 13.96
CA GLU A 197 3.93 0.51 14.43
C GLU A 197 4.93 1.42 15.18
N LYS A 198 5.70 0.86 16.11
CA LYS A 198 6.72 1.59 16.87
C LYS A 198 7.79 2.19 15.96
N MET A 199 8.30 1.42 15.00
CA MET A 199 9.32 1.89 14.06
C MET A 199 8.80 3.02 13.17
N ALA A 200 7.57 2.94 12.66
CA ALA A 200 6.97 4.00 11.86
C ALA A 200 6.83 5.30 12.67
N ILE A 201 6.38 5.21 13.92
CA ILE A 201 6.25 6.37 14.82
C ILE A 201 7.62 7.00 15.07
N GLN A 202 8.63 6.20 15.44
CA GLN A 202 9.98 6.69 15.71
C GLN A 202 10.58 7.41 14.49
N LYS A 203 10.39 6.86 13.29
CA LYS A 203 10.87 7.49 12.05
C LYS A 203 10.10 8.77 11.71
N SER A 204 8.78 8.79 11.91
CA SER A 204 7.97 9.99 11.69
C SER A 204 8.30 11.14 12.65
N SER A 205 8.68 10.85 13.91
CA SER A 205 9.00 11.90 14.89
C SER A 205 10.21 12.75 14.53
N VAL A 206 11.08 12.26 13.65
CA VAL A 206 12.31 12.93 13.22
C VAL A 206 12.11 13.72 11.91
N CYS A 207 10.99 13.53 11.19
CA CYS A 207 10.79 14.02 9.83
C CYS A 207 9.53 14.88 9.66
N TRP A 208 9.71 16.20 9.50
CA TRP A 208 8.62 17.16 9.24
C TRP A 208 8.95 18.15 8.12
N PHE A 209 9.96 17.89 7.30
CA PHE A 209 10.57 18.94 6.47
C PHE A 209 10.13 18.90 5.01
N SER A 210 9.69 17.74 4.51
CA SER A 210 9.24 17.60 3.11
C SER A 210 7.75 17.28 2.97
N ARG A 211 7.18 17.64 1.81
CA ARG A 211 5.77 17.30 1.46
C ARG A 211 5.53 15.79 1.49
N GLU A 212 6.50 14.99 1.04
CA GLU A 212 6.40 13.53 1.02
C GLU A 212 6.40 12.95 2.44
N GLU A 213 7.24 13.47 3.34
CA GLU A 213 7.27 13.08 4.75
C GLU A 213 5.96 13.40 5.45
N LEU A 214 5.42 14.62 5.25
CA LEU A 214 4.13 15.01 5.83
C LEU A 214 3.00 14.10 5.35
N LEU A 215 3.02 13.73 4.07
CA LEU A 215 2.05 12.79 3.51
C LEU A 215 2.19 11.38 4.09
N ALA A 216 3.42 10.90 4.27
CA ALA A 216 3.69 9.60 4.89
C ALA A 216 3.27 9.59 6.37
N THR A 217 3.47 10.70 7.09
CA THR A 217 2.98 10.90 8.45
C THR A 217 1.46 10.92 8.51
N ALA A 218 0.78 11.57 7.56
CA ALA A 218 -0.68 11.51 7.46
C ALA A 218 -1.19 10.09 7.19
N GLN A 219 -0.51 9.33 6.33
CA GLN A 219 -0.82 7.92 6.09
C GLN A 219 -0.61 7.05 7.34
N LEU A 220 0.46 7.30 8.10
CA LEU A 220 0.69 6.65 9.39
C LEU A 220 -0.43 6.98 10.39
N MET A 221 -0.77 8.24 10.56
CA MET A 221 -1.85 8.69 11.45
C MET A 221 -3.20 8.07 11.05
N GLN A 222 -3.50 7.99 9.76
CA GLN A 222 -4.70 7.32 9.24
C GLN A 222 -4.72 5.82 9.61
N ALA A 223 -3.60 5.12 9.42
CA ALA A 223 -3.50 3.70 9.75
C ALA A 223 -3.62 3.45 11.26
N LEU A 224 -2.99 4.30 12.08
CA LEU A 224 -3.11 4.25 13.54
C LEU A 224 -4.55 4.53 13.98
N ALA A 225 -5.20 5.54 13.40
CA ALA A 225 -6.58 5.89 13.71
C ALA A 225 -7.53 4.72 13.44
N TYR A 226 -7.38 4.05 12.30
CA TYR A 226 -8.15 2.85 11.95
C TYR A 226 -7.93 1.72 12.96
N THR A 227 -6.67 1.46 13.30
CA THR A 227 -6.33 0.44 14.29
C THR A 227 -6.89 0.74 15.67
N LYS A 228 -6.81 2.00 16.14
CA LYS A 228 -7.41 2.39 17.43
C LYS A 228 -8.94 2.28 17.40
N LEU A 229 -9.58 2.55 16.27
CA LEU A 229 -11.01 2.31 16.07
C LEU A 229 -11.34 0.82 16.24
N CYS A 230 -10.61 -0.08 15.58
CA CYS A 230 -10.83 -1.53 15.67
C CYS A 230 -10.66 -2.08 17.10
N LEU A 231 -9.80 -1.44 17.91
CA LEU A 231 -9.58 -1.80 19.32
C LEU A 231 -10.58 -1.15 20.29
N GLY A 232 -11.50 -0.32 19.79
CA GLY A 232 -12.45 0.42 20.63
C GLY A 232 -11.87 1.65 21.33
N HIS A 233 -10.63 2.05 21.02
CA HIS A 233 -10.00 3.25 21.56
C HIS A 233 -10.45 4.49 20.78
N LEU A 234 -11.72 4.85 20.91
CA LEU A 234 -12.38 5.87 20.07
C LEU A 234 -11.75 7.26 20.19
N ASP A 235 -11.38 7.71 21.39
CA ASP A 235 -10.72 9.01 21.60
C ASP A 235 -9.39 9.14 20.85
N PHE A 236 -8.56 8.10 20.91
CA PHE A 236 -7.29 8.08 20.19
C PHE A 236 -7.51 8.03 18.68
N SER A 237 -8.50 7.25 18.23
CA SER A 237 -8.86 7.17 16.81
C SER A 237 -9.29 8.53 16.26
N ILE A 238 -10.17 9.25 16.98
CA ILE A 238 -10.65 10.58 16.57
C ILE A 238 -9.49 11.58 16.51
N ARG A 239 -8.65 11.62 17.55
CA ARG A 239 -7.52 12.55 17.61
C ARG A 239 -6.56 12.35 16.44
N LEU A 240 -6.15 11.11 16.19
CA LEU A 240 -5.23 10.77 15.10
C LEU A 240 -5.86 11.02 13.73
N GLY A 241 -7.14 10.66 13.57
CA GLY A 241 -7.87 10.92 12.33
C GLY A 241 -7.94 12.43 12.02
N PHE A 242 -8.18 13.26 13.04
CA PHE A 242 -8.27 14.71 12.86
C PHE A 242 -6.93 15.31 12.43
N GLN A 243 -5.84 14.90 13.08
CA GLN A 243 -4.48 15.31 12.69
C GLN A 243 -4.15 14.89 11.24
N ALA A 244 -4.50 13.65 10.85
CA ALA A 244 -4.32 13.19 9.48
C ALA A 244 -5.14 14.03 8.47
N TYR A 245 -6.37 14.40 8.85
CA TYR A 245 -7.28 15.17 8.01
C TYR A 245 -6.74 16.58 7.75
N GLU A 246 -6.23 17.26 8.78
CA GLU A 246 -5.64 18.60 8.63
C GLU A 246 -4.49 18.59 7.62
N ILE A 247 -3.59 17.61 7.72
CA ILE A 247 -2.48 17.45 6.78
C ILE A 247 -3.01 17.18 5.36
N CYS A 248 -3.98 16.27 5.20
CA CYS A 248 -4.54 15.94 3.89
C CYS A 248 -5.23 17.14 3.21
N ARG A 249 -5.96 17.93 3.99
CA ARG A 249 -6.65 19.15 3.52
C ARG A 249 -5.66 20.17 2.96
N HIS A 250 -4.50 20.32 3.60
CA HIS A 250 -3.44 21.22 3.13
C HIS A 250 -2.82 20.78 1.79
N PHE A 251 -2.68 19.47 1.58
CA PHE A 251 -2.00 18.92 0.39
C PHE A 251 -2.93 18.47 -0.75
N LYS A 252 -4.25 18.61 -0.58
CA LYS A 252 -5.30 18.26 -1.56
C LYS A 252 -5.14 16.83 -2.11
N LYS A 253 -5.01 15.82 -1.23
CA LYS A 253 -4.95 14.40 -1.63
C LYS A 253 -6.30 13.71 -1.35
N PRO A 254 -7.24 13.71 -2.31
CA PRO A 254 -8.64 13.32 -2.07
C PRO A 254 -8.80 11.85 -1.66
N ALA A 255 -8.00 10.94 -2.22
CA ALA A 255 -8.08 9.51 -1.87
C ALA A 255 -7.75 9.25 -0.39
N LEU A 256 -6.69 9.87 0.12
CA LEU A 256 -6.30 9.72 1.53
C LEU A 256 -7.28 10.45 2.46
N GLU A 257 -7.74 11.63 2.04
CA GLU A 257 -8.76 12.40 2.77
C GLU A 257 -10.05 11.59 2.98
N ASN A 258 -10.55 10.91 1.94
CA ASN A 258 -11.73 10.06 2.04
C ASN A 258 -11.56 8.92 3.05
N LEU A 259 -10.38 8.26 3.05
CA LEU A 259 -10.07 7.20 4.01
C LEU A 259 -10.03 7.73 5.45
N VAL A 260 -9.44 8.90 5.65
CA VAL A 260 -9.38 9.55 6.97
C VAL A 260 -10.78 9.93 7.45
N LEU A 261 -11.59 10.54 6.59
CA LEU A 261 -12.97 10.93 6.91
C LEU A 261 -13.82 9.72 7.27
N SER A 262 -13.71 8.61 6.53
CA SER A 262 -14.43 7.36 6.82
C SER A 262 -14.15 6.86 8.25
N VAL A 263 -12.88 6.83 8.65
CA VAL A 263 -12.47 6.45 10.01
C VAL A 263 -13.00 7.45 11.04
N LEU A 264 -12.82 8.75 10.80
CA LEU A 264 -13.28 9.82 11.69
C LEU A 264 -14.78 9.76 11.95
N PHE A 265 -15.60 9.67 10.90
CA PHE A 265 -17.04 9.60 11.01
C PHE A 265 -17.48 8.37 11.81
N ARG A 266 -16.87 7.21 11.53
CA ARG A 266 -17.21 5.97 12.23
C ARG A 266 -16.83 6.04 13.71
N SER A 267 -15.65 6.55 14.04
CA SER A 267 -15.20 6.71 15.43
C SER A 267 -16.05 7.72 16.21
N ALA A 268 -16.38 8.86 15.60
CA ALA A 268 -17.22 9.89 16.21
C ALA A 268 -18.66 9.41 16.42
N PHE A 269 -19.22 8.69 15.44
CA PHE A 269 -20.54 8.09 15.54
C PHE A 269 -20.61 7.07 16.69
N LEU A 270 -19.64 6.16 16.77
CA LEU A 270 -19.57 5.17 17.85
C LEU A 270 -19.42 5.83 19.22
N LYS A 271 -18.61 6.88 19.33
CA LYS A 271 -18.40 7.61 20.59
C LYS A 271 -19.65 8.37 21.06
N LYS A 272 -20.51 8.77 20.13
CA LYS A 272 -21.80 9.39 20.48
C LYS A 272 -22.84 8.35 20.90
N LYS A 273 -22.74 7.14 20.34
CA LYS A 273 -23.71 6.05 20.56
C LYS A 273 -23.49 5.30 21.87
N TYR A 274 -22.23 5.14 22.28
CA TYR A 274 -21.80 4.42 23.48
C TYR A 274 -20.98 5.36 24.37
#